data_AF-A0A5J4VJX8-F1
#
_entry.id   AF-A0A5J4VJX8-F1
#
_cell.length_a   1.000
_cell.length_b   1.000
_cell.length_c   1.000
_cell.angle_alpha   90.00
_cell.angle_beta   90.00
_cell.angle_gamma   90.00
#
_symmetry.space_group_name_H-M   'P 1'
#
loop_
_entity.id
_entity.type
_entity.pdbx_description
1 polymer ?
#
loop_
_entity_poly.entity_id
_entity_poly.type
_entity_poly.pdbx_seq_one_letter_code
_entity_poly.pdbx_strand_id
1 'polypeptide(L)'
;MQAVGQHSISFINRGDLEHLIVFEYGNQVSFTVKGNQIFQCGQRLQIEVDLKSVPSKVVFFIDGEQQKNYVTGIPDQIRFFAFVQQAGSSFRITRSERLRQSSARIDADSVAWKWGEDWKKNWYDEYDEDD
;
A
#
# COMPACT_ATOMS: atom_id res chain seq x y z
N MET A 1 -5.68 -14.40 -19.31
CA MET A 1 -5.52 -13.47 -18.18
C MET A 1 -4.14 -13.67 -17.60
N GLN A 2 -3.32 -12.62 -17.57
CA GLN A 2 -2.02 -12.62 -16.92
C GLN A 2 -2.10 -11.69 -15.72
N ALA A 3 -1.53 -12.07 -14.58
CA ALA A 3 -1.51 -11.21 -13.40
C ALA A 3 -0.15 -11.26 -12.70
N VAL A 4 0.25 -10.11 -12.15
CA VAL A 4 1.50 -9.92 -11.39
C VAL A 4 1.14 -9.42 -9.99
N GLY A 5 1.93 -9.78 -8.97
CA GLY A 5 1.70 -9.31 -7.60
C GLY A 5 0.48 -9.93 -6.91
N GLN A 6 0.00 -11.09 -7.39
CA GLN A 6 -1.17 -11.82 -6.84
C GLN A 6 -1.08 -12.10 -5.33
N HIS A 7 0.15 -12.13 -4.78
CA HIS A 7 0.43 -12.51 -3.40
C HIS A 7 1.23 -11.44 -2.65
N SER A 8 1.20 -10.19 -3.12
CA SER A 8 1.91 -9.08 -2.48
C SER A 8 1.10 -7.79 -2.52
N ILE A 9 1.27 -6.97 -1.47
CA ILE A 9 1.03 -5.52 -1.52
C ILE A 9 2.40 -4.86 -1.53
N SER A 10 2.60 -3.91 -2.41
CA SER A 10 3.82 -3.10 -2.46
C SER A 10 3.47 -1.64 -2.19
N PHE A 11 4.22 -0.99 -1.30
CA PHE A 11 4.19 0.46 -1.14
C PHE A 11 5.53 1.00 -1.63
N ILE A 12 5.53 1.69 -2.78
CA ILE A 12 6.76 2.06 -3.49
C ILE A 12 7.08 3.54 -3.32
N ASN A 13 8.33 3.93 -3.61
CA ASN A 13 8.85 5.27 -3.29
C ASN A 13 8.10 6.44 -3.95
N ARG A 14 7.35 6.18 -5.02
CA ARG A 14 6.47 7.18 -5.65
C ARG A 14 5.13 7.39 -4.92
N GLY A 15 4.93 6.79 -3.75
CA GLY A 15 3.68 6.85 -2.99
C GLY A 15 2.60 5.89 -3.50
N ASP A 16 2.86 5.16 -4.58
CA ASP A 16 1.92 4.21 -5.11
C ASP A 16 1.77 3.00 -4.19
N LEU A 17 0.52 2.55 -4.04
CA LEU A 17 0.18 1.27 -3.45
C LEU A 17 -0.21 0.30 -4.57
N GLU A 18 0.45 -0.84 -4.65
CA GLU A 18 0.29 -1.81 -5.73
C GLU A 18 -0.19 -3.14 -5.17
N HIS A 19 -1.16 -3.72 -5.86
CA HIS A 19 -1.61 -5.09 -5.66
C HIS A 19 -2.21 -5.58 -6.97
N LEU A 20 -2.04 -6.87 -7.27
CA LEU A 20 -2.72 -7.58 -8.36
C LEU A 20 -2.85 -6.74 -9.65
N ILE A 21 -1.79 -6.69 -10.46
CA ILE A 21 -1.83 -6.05 -11.78
C ILE A 21 -2.28 -7.07 -12.82
N VAL A 22 -3.46 -6.88 -13.41
CA VAL A 22 -4.15 -7.80 -14.30
C VAL A 22 -4.14 -7.27 -15.72
N PHE A 23 -3.87 -8.18 -16.67
CA PHE A 23 -3.95 -7.95 -18.10
C PHE A 23 -5.00 -8.87 -18.74
N GLU A 24 -5.94 -8.26 -19.46
CA GLU A 24 -6.98 -8.92 -20.24
C GLU A 24 -6.84 -8.55 -21.72
N TYR A 25 -6.73 -9.56 -22.58
CA TYR A 25 -6.55 -9.39 -24.03
C TYR A 25 -5.38 -8.45 -24.41
N GLY A 26 -4.34 -8.37 -23.56
CA GLY A 26 -3.19 -7.49 -23.75
C GLY A 26 -3.33 -6.09 -23.13
N ASN A 27 -4.49 -5.73 -22.61
CA ASN A 27 -4.74 -4.44 -21.95
C ASN A 27 -4.65 -4.58 -20.43
N GLN A 28 -4.00 -3.62 -19.76
CA GLN A 28 -4.00 -3.54 -18.30
C GLN A 28 -5.37 -3.08 -17.80
N VAL A 29 -5.96 -3.82 -16.85
CA VAL A 29 -7.32 -3.57 -16.34
C VAL A 29 -7.38 -3.27 -14.84
N SER A 30 -6.28 -3.48 -14.12
CA SER A 30 -6.10 -3.02 -12.74
C SER A 30 -4.82 -2.19 -12.62
N PHE A 31 -4.81 -1.24 -11.69
CA PHE A 31 -3.82 -0.17 -11.64
C PHE A 31 -3.28 0.03 -10.23
N THR A 32 -2.14 0.72 -10.15
CA THR A 32 -1.61 1.19 -8.87
C THR A 32 -2.50 2.29 -8.31
N VAL A 33 -2.59 2.34 -6.99
CA VAL A 33 -3.37 3.33 -6.25
C VAL A 33 -2.49 4.53 -5.95
N LYS A 34 -2.98 5.72 -6.32
CA LYS A 34 -2.31 7.01 -6.15
C LYS A 34 -2.81 7.74 -4.90
N GLY A 35 -2.14 8.86 -4.56
CA GLY A 35 -2.60 9.79 -3.53
C GLY A 35 -2.02 9.56 -2.13
N ASN A 36 -1.04 8.68 -1.96
CA ASN A 36 -0.18 8.72 -0.77
C ASN A 36 1.04 9.62 -1.04
N GLN A 37 1.76 9.96 0.03
CA GLN A 37 2.98 10.75 -0.09
C GLN A 37 4.10 9.94 -0.76
N ILE A 38 4.87 10.62 -1.60
CA ILE A 38 6.16 10.14 -2.12
C ILE A 38 7.15 10.11 -0.94
N PHE A 39 7.98 9.06 -0.86
CA PHE A 39 9.02 8.98 0.16
C PHE A 39 10.44 8.91 -0.44
N GLN A 40 11.39 9.41 0.32
CA GLN A 40 12.80 9.53 -0.06
C GLN A 40 13.74 9.02 1.05
N CYS A 41 15.03 8.91 0.71
CA CYS A 41 16.07 8.51 1.64
C CYS A 41 16.08 9.40 2.90
N GLY A 42 16.29 8.78 4.06
CA GLY A 42 16.34 9.46 5.35
C GLY A 42 15.00 9.50 6.10
N GLN A 43 13.88 9.24 5.43
CA GLN A 43 12.57 9.17 6.08
C GLN A 43 12.34 7.81 6.76
N ARG A 44 11.46 7.80 7.75
CA ARG A 44 11.02 6.60 8.45
C ARG A 44 9.74 6.07 7.82
N LEU A 45 9.82 4.88 7.24
CA LEU A 45 8.65 4.10 6.84
C LEU A 45 8.18 3.21 7.99
N GLN A 46 6.88 3.15 8.20
CA GLN A 46 6.24 2.24 9.14
C GLN A 46 5.06 1.54 8.47
N ILE A 47 4.87 0.27 8.81
CA ILE A 47 3.73 -0.55 8.39
C ILE A 47 3.11 -1.10 9.66
N GLU A 48 1.81 -0.86 9.84
CA GLU A 48 1.01 -1.55 10.85
C GLU A 48 0.14 -2.60 10.20
N VAL A 49 0.20 -3.82 10.72
CA VAL A 49 -0.67 -4.92 10.31
C VAL A 49 -1.53 -5.32 11.49
N ASP A 50 -2.84 -5.11 11.36
CA ASP A 50 -3.82 -5.57 12.33
C ASP A 50 -4.58 -6.78 11.77
N LEU A 51 -4.13 -7.98 12.16
CA LEU A 51 -4.77 -9.25 11.83
C LEU A 51 -5.97 -9.57 12.72
N LYS A 52 -6.24 -8.77 13.77
CA LYS A 52 -7.36 -9.04 14.70
C LYS A 52 -8.65 -8.33 14.30
N SER A 53 -8.56 -7.25 13.52
CA SER A 53 -9.74 -6.59 12.97
C SER A 53 -10.41 -7.46 11.91
N VAL A 54 -11.71 -7.27 11.74
CA VAL A 54 -12.51 -7.92 10.70
C VAL A 54 -13.19 -6.82 9.87
N PRO A 55 -12.73 -6.55 8.63
CA PRO A 55 -11.58 -7.18 7.96
C PRO A 55 -10.23 -6.75 8.57
N SER A 56 -9.21 -7.60 8.43
CA SER A 56 -7.82 -7.29 8.80
C SER A 56 -7.30 -6.08 8.03
N LYS A 57 -6.35 -5.32 8.57
CA LYS A 57 -5.89 -4.05 7.96
C LYS A 57 -4.36 -3.98 7.82
N VAL A 58 -3.90 -3.33 6.76
CA VAL A 58 -2.51 -2.91 6.56
C VAL A 58 -2.48 -1.42 6.31
N VAL A 59 -1.80 -0.68 7.17
CA VAL A 59 -1.73 0.79 7.13
C VAL A 59 -0.27 1.22 7.05
N PHE A 60 0.01 2.20 6.19
CA PHE A 60 1.36 2.72 5.93
C PHE A 60 1.53 4.10 6.54
N PHE A 61 2.75 4.42 6.94
CA PHE A 61 3.12 5.70 7.52
C PHE A 61 4.47 6.18 6.98
N ILE A 62 4.60 7.50 6.78
CA ILE A 62 5.85 8.18 6.43
C ILE A 62 6.13 9.20 7.53
N ASP A 63 7.28 9.09 8.19
CA ASP A 63 7.69 9.89 9.35
C ASP A 63 6.69 9.91 10.53
N GLY A 64 5.75 8.98 10.55
CA GLY A 64 4.68 8.87 11.54
C GLY A 64 3.33 9.42 11.07
N GLU A 65 3.27 10.03 9.89
CA GLU A 65 2.03 10.45 9.25
C GLU A 65 1.40 9.27 8.50
N GLN A 66 0.13 8.98 8.81
CA GLN A 66 -0.62 7.91 8.17
C GLN A 66 -0.90 8.25 6.70
N GLN A 67 -0.77 7.27 5.82
CA GLN A 67 -1.07 7.42 4.40
C GLN A 67 -2.56 7.23 4.12
N LYS A 68 -3.06 7.96 3.11
CA LYS A 68 -4.47 8.00 2.70
C LYS A 68 -5.04 6.61 2.40
N ASN A 69 -4.29 5.82 1.63
CA ASN A 69 -4.73 4.53 1.15
C ASN A 69 -4.19 3.41 2.05
N TYR A 70 -5.07 2.46 2.38
CA TYR A 70 -4.74 1.30 3.19
C TYR A 70 -5.40 0.04 2.63
N VAL A 71 -4.90 -1.14 3.02
CA VAL A 71 -5.39 -2.42 2.49
C VAL A 71 -6.20 -3.16 3.54
N THR A 72 -7.28 -3.82 3.11
CA THR A 72 -8.15 -4.63 3.96
C THR A 72 -8.29 -6.06 3.46
N GLY A 73 -8.58 -6.99 4.38
CA GLY A 73 -8.89 -8.39 4.05
C GLY A 73 -7.69 -9.21 3.57
N ILE A 74 -6.49 -8.92 4.09
CA ILE A 74 -5.28 -9.68 3.78
C ILE A 74 -5.33 -11.10 4.39
N PRO A 75 -4.52 -12.05 3.88
CA PRO A 75 -4.41 -13.38 4.46
C PRO A 75 -3.81 -13.38 5.88
N ASP A 76 -4.16 -14.39 6.69
CA ASP A 76 -3.67 -14.55 8.07
C ASP A 76 -2.17 -14.86 8.18
N GLN A 77 -1.54 -15.27 7.07
CA GLN A 77 -0.11 -15.56 7.01
C GLN A 77 0.57 -14.58 6.06
N ILE A 78 1.44 -13.75 6.62
CA ILE A 78 2.17 -12.72 5.88
C ILE A 78 3.67 -12.79 6.13
N ARG A 79 4.43 -12.15 5.25
CA ARG A 79 5.85 -11.87 5.42
C ARG A 79 6.10 -10.40 5.06
N PHE A 80 6.99 -9.76 5.80
CA PHE A 80 7.49 -8.44 5.44
C PHE A 80 8.69 -8.58 4.50
N PHE A 81 8.71 -7.76 3.46
CA PHE A 81 9.80 -7.70 2.48
C PHE A 81 10.15 -6.25 2.20
N ALA A 82 11.44 -5.97 2.04
CA ALA A 82 11.94 -4.67 1.62
C ALA A 82 12.76 -4.86 0.34
N PHE A 83 12.32 -4.20 -0.74
CA PHE A 83 13.01 -4.22 -2.02
C PHE A 83 13.93 -3.02 -2.15
N VAL A 84 15.23 -3.26 -2.31
CA VAL A 84 16.24 -2.21 -2.49
C VAL A 84 16.93 -2.43 -3.84
N GLN A 85 16.73 -1.51 -4.78
CA GLN A 85 17.18 -1.68 -6.16
C GLN A 85 18.47 -0.92 -6.48
N GLN A 86 18.62 0.31 -5.98
CA GLN A 86 19.74 1.18 -6.37
C GLN A 86 21.03 0.83 -5.62
N ALA A 87 22.15 0.88 -6.33
CA ALA A 87 23.47 0.60 -5.76
C ALA A 87 23.77 1.54 -4.57
N GLY A 88 24.31 0.97 -3.50
CA GLY A 88 24.61 1.71 -2.27
C GLY A 88 23.38 2.06 -1.41
N SER A 89 22.16 1.76 -1.86
CA SER A 89 20.97 1.94 -1.03
C SER A 89 20.91 0.89 0.07
N SER A 90 20.38 1.29 1.22
CA SER A 90 20.15 0.40 2.36
C SER A 90 19.00 0.94 3.19
N PHE A 91 18.46 0.07 4.04
CA PHE A 91 17.50 0.45 5.06
C PHE A 91 17.94 -0.14 6.40
N ARG A 92 17.43 0.41 7.49
CA ARG A 92 17.63 -0.11 8.83
C ARG A 92 16.29 -0.27 9.52
N ILE A 93 16.03 -1.47 10.03
CA ILE A 93 14.88 -1.70 10.91
C ILE A 93 15.17 -1.01 12.25
N THR A 94 14.43 0.04 12.55
CA THR A 94 14.57 0.81 13.80
C THR A 94 13.63 0.31 14.90
N ARG A 95 12.53 -0.37 14.53
CA ARG A 95 11.52 -0.88 15.44
C ARG A 95 10.77 -2.05 14.81
N SER A 96 10.58 -3.12 15.58
CA SER A 96 9.74 -4.28 15.23
C SER A 96 9.15 -4.83 16.51
N GLU A 97 7.83 -4.77 16.65
CA GLU A 97 7.16 -5.21 17.86
C GLU A 97 5.71 -5.63 17.58
N ARG A 98 5.10 -6.27 18.59
CA ARG A 98 3.68 -6.52 18.61
C ARG A 98 2.97 -5.46 19.44
N LEU A 99 2.16 -4.63 18.79
CA LEU A 99 1.32 -3.64 19.47
C LEU A 99 0.10 -4.32 20.13
N ARG A 100 -0.39 -3.75 21.24
CA ARG A 100 -1.65 -4.20 21.88
C ARG A 100 -2.88 -3.78 21.07
N GLN A 101 -2.80 -2.61 20.45
CA GLN A 101 -3.82 -2.00 19.60
C GLN A 101 -3.11 -1.23 18.49
N SER A 102 -3.71 -1.18 17.29
CA SER A 102 -3.21 -0.35 16.20
C SER A 102 -3.22 1.13 16.58
N SER A 103 -2.22 1.89 16.12
CA SER A 103 -2.22 3.34 16.22
C SER A 103 -2.91 4.03 15.04
N ALA A 104 -3.27 3.26 14.00
CA ALA A 104 -3.96 3.76 12.82
C ALA A 104 -5.31 4.39 13.16
N ARG A 105 -5.58 5.54 12.55
CA ARG A 105 -6.82 6.30 12.65
C ARG A 105 -7.48 6.33 11.28
N ILE A 106 -8.52 5.53 11.11
CA ILE A 106 -9.30 5.54 9.87
C ILE A 106 -10.39 6.61 10.03
N ASP A 107 -10.39 7.57 9.12
CA ASP A 107 -11.30 8.71 9.08
C ASP A 107 -11.99 8.82 7.72
N ALA A 108 -12.67 9.95 7.47
CA ALA A 108 -13.42 10.18 6.24
C ALA A 108 -12.54 10.31 4.99
N ASP A 109 -11.27 10.69 5.16
CA ASP A 109 -10.32 10.88 4.05
C ASP A 109 -9.56 9.59 3.72
N SER A 110 -9.64 8.60 4.60
CA SER A 110 -8.98 7.30 4.46
C SER A 110 -9.69 6.41 3.43
N VAL A 111 -8.95 5.86 2.46
CA VAL A 111 -9.50 5.00 1.39
C VAL A 111 -9.03 3.55 1.55
N ALA A 112 -10.00 2.65 1.68
CA ALA A 112 -9.77 1.22 1.85
C ALA A 112 -9.73 0.51 0.49
N TRP A 113 -8.68 -0.29 0.27
CA TRP A 113 -8.55 -1.14 -0.91
C TRP A 113 -8.56 -2.60 -0.47
N LYS A 114 -9.40 -3.43 -1.09
CA LYS A 114 -9.54 -4.82 -0.67
C LYS A 114 -8.52 -5.70 -1.38
N TRP A 115 -7.83 -6.53 -0.61
CA TRP A 115 -6.93 -7.54 -1.14
C TRP A 115 -7.67 -8.53 -2.06
N GLY A 116 -7.01 -8.93 -3.14
CA GLY A 116 -7.51 -9.88 -4.13
C GLY A 116 -8.48 -9.29 -5.14
N GLU A 117 -8.76 -7.98 -5.08
CA GLU A 117 -9.62 -7.29 -6.04
C GLU A 117 -8.82 -6.48 -7.06
N ASP A 118 -9.43 -6.31 -8.23
CA ASP A 118 -8.90 -5.44 -9.27
C ASP A 118 -9.08 -3.98 -8.85
N TRP A 119 -7.97 -3.34 -8.46
CA TRP A 119 -7.99 -1.93 -8.10
C TRP A 119 -8.12 -1.10 -9.37
N LYS A 120 -9.29 -0.49 -9.57
CA LYS A 120 -9.56 0.37 -10.71
C LYS A 120 -9.32 1.82 -10.34
N LYS A 121 -8.70 2.57 -11.24
CA LYS A 121 -8.62 4.02 -11.17
C LYS A 121 -10.05 4.56 -11.34
N ASN A 122 -10.55 5.37 -10.42
CA ASN A 122 -11.78 6.11 -10.67
C ASN A 122 -11.46 7.13 -11.77
N TRP A 123 -12.09 6.99 -12.95
CA TRP A 123 -11.84 7.89 -14.09
C TRP A 123 -12.26 9.35 -13.84
N TYR A 124 -12.97 9.63 -12.76
CA TYR A 124 -13.32 10.99 -12.36
C TYR A 124 -12.14 11.76 -11.77
N ASP A 125 -11.12 11.08 -11.21
CA ASP A 125 -9.96 11.75 -10.60
C ASP A 125 -8.93 12.26 -11.64
N GLU A 126 -9.15 11.99 -12.94
CA GLU A 126 -8.22 12.36 -14.03
C GLU A 126 -8.56 13.72 -14.69
N TYR A 127 -9.71 14.32 -14.35
CA TYR A 127 -10.15 15.59 -14.92
C TYR A 127 -10.19 16.75 -13.91
N ASP A 128 -9.87 16.51 -12.64
CA ASP A 128 -9.93 17.51 -11.58
C ASP A 128 -8.55 18.11 -11.21
N GLU A 129 -7.47 17.75 -11.92
CA GLU A 129 -6.12 18.31 -11.70
C GLU A 129 -5.71 19.41 -12.73
N ASP A 130 -6.59 19.77 -13.67
CA ASP A 130 -6.30 20.72 -14.77
C ASP A 130 -7.08 22.06 -14.70
N ASP A 131 -7.68 22.43 -13.56
CA ASP A 131 -8.35 23.74 -13.34
C ASP A 131 -7.58 24.68 -12.39
#